data_AF-A0A3S0NYJ2-F1
#
_entry.id   AF-A0A3S0NYJ2-F1
#
_cell.length_a   1.000
_cell.length_b   1.000
_cell.length_c   1.000
_cell.angle_alpha   90.00
_cell.angle_beta   90.00
_cell.angle_gamma   90.00
#
_symmetry.space_group_name_H-M   'P 1'
#
loop_
_entity.id
_entity.type
_entity.pdbx_description
1 polymer ?
#
loop_
_entity_poly.entity_id
_entity_poly.type
_entity_poly.pdbx_seq_one_letter_code
_entity_poly.pdbx_strand_id
1 'polypeptide(L)'
;MQTIIIISLIALYFLPSILGYKLRNAGSIIILNLLLGWTVIGWIVALIWSVSNDKNKNIVVKPTNSASNELTQLKKLFDDGVLTKEEFDAQKTNILKNQYT
;
A
#
# COMPACT_ATOMS: atom_id res chain seq x y z
N MET A 1 -27.21 2.68 22.72
CA MET A 1 -28.24 1.78 22.12
C MET A 1 -27.65 0.87 21.05
N GLN A 2 -26.96 1.39 20.03
CA GLN A 2 -26.39 0.57 18.94
C GLN A 2 -25.37 -0.48 19.41
N THR A 3 -24.51 -0.15 20.38
CA THR A 3 -23.52 -1.06 20.97
C THR A 3 -24.14 -2.25 21.70
N ILE A 4 -25.24 -2.03 22.43
CA ILE A 4 -25.98 -3.09 23.15
C ILE A 4 -26.59 -4.08 22.15
N ILE A 5 -27.12 -3.59 21.03
CA ILE A 5 -27.67 -4.43 19.96
C ILE A 5 -26.57 -5.29 19.34
N ILE A 6 -25.40 -4.71 19.04
CA ILE A 6 -24.25 -5.44 18.47
C ILE A 6 -23.78 -6.55 19.43
N ILE A 7 -23.64 -6.23 20.72
CA ILE A 7 -23.22 -7.21 21.74
C ILE A 7 -24.26 -8.33 21.87
N SER A 8 -25.56 -8.01 21.82
CA SER A 8 -26.63 -9.00 21.88
C SER A 8 -26.63 -9.93 20.66
N LEU A 9 -26.40 -9.39 19.46
CA LEU A 9 -26.29 -10.17 18.23
C LEU A 9 -25.06 -11.11 18.25
N ILE A 10 -23.93 -10.65 18.78
CA ILE A 10 -22.74 -11.49 18.96
C ILE A 10 -23.03 -12.61 19.96
N ALA A 11 -23.70 -12.33 21.08
CA ALA A 11 -24.06 -13.38 22.05
C ALA A 11 -24.99 -14.45 21.44
N LEU A 12 -25.97 -14.01 20.64
CA LEU A 12 -26.88 -14.92 19.93
C LEU A 12 -26.16 -15.73 18.85
N TYR A 13 -25.13 -15.15 18.23
CA TYR A 13 -24.26 -15.81 17.25
C TYR A 13 -23.52 -17.00 17.85
N PHE A 14 -23.10 -16.94 19.12
CA PHE A 14 -22.42 -18.06 19.80
C PHE A 14 -23.37 -19.06 20.48
N LEU A 15 -24.68 -18.81 20.49
CA LEU A 15 -25.70 -19.69 21.05
C LEU A 15 -25.63 -21.14 20.52
N PRO A 16 -25.52 -21.43 19.21
CA PRO A 16 -25.41 -22.80 18.71
C PRO A 16 -24.16 -23.54 19.24
N SER A 17 -23.05 -22.82 19.48
CA SER A 17 -21.85 -23.42 20.08
C SER A 17 -22.06 -23.79 21.54
N ILE A 18 -22.80 -22.97 22.30
CA ILE A 18 -23.13 -23.22 23.71
C ILE A 18 -24.10 -24.41 23.83
N LEU A 19 -25.12 -24.46 22.97
CA LEU A 19 -26.10 -25.55 22.95
C LEU A 19 -25.51 -26.87 22.43
N GLY A 20 -24.56 -26.80 21.49
CA GLY A 20 -23.90 -27.96 20.91
C GLY A 20 -22.82 -28.60 21.78
N TYR A 21 -22.39 -27.97 22.87
CA TYR A 21 -21.26 -28.41 23.71
C TYR A 21 -21.42 -29.82 24.30
N LYS A 22 -22.66 -30.26 24.57
CA LYS A 22 -22.95 -31.60 25.12
C LYS A 22 -23.17 -32.68 24.06
N LEU A 23 -23.09 -32.35 22.78
CA LEU A 23 -23.30 -33.28 21.68
C LEU A 23 -21.97 -33.89 21.24
N ARG A 24 -22.00 -35.15 20.78
CA ARG A 24 -20.80 -35.85 20.26
C ARG A 24 -20.12 -35.11 19.10
N ASN A 25 -20.87 -34.24 18.42
CA ASN A 25 -20.41 -33.42 17.29
C ASN A 25 -20.12 -31.95 17.70
N ALA A 26 -19.91 -31.68 18.99
CA ALA A 26 -19.61 -30.32 19.50
C ALA A 26 -18.47 -29.64 18.72
N GLY A 27 -17.43 -30.40 18.39
CA GLY A 27 -16.30 -29.89 17.59
C GLY A 27 -16.72 -29.37 16.22
N SER A 28 -17.57 -30.10 15.50
CA SER A 28 -18.06 -29.68 14.17
C SER A 28 -18.95 -28.44 14.26
N ILE A 29 -19.76 -28.31 15.31
CA ILE A 29 -20.62 -27.14 15.53
C ILE A 29 -19.77 -25.90 15.86
N ILE A 30 -18.74 -26.05 16.70
CA ILE A 30 -17.81 -24.98 17.05
C ILE A 30 -17.01 -24.54 15.81
N ILE A 31 -16.49 -25.49 15.03
CA ILE A 31 -15.75 -25.18 13.79
C ILE A 31 -16.66 -24.48 12.78
N LEU A 32 -17.89 -24.96 12.60
CA LEU A 32 -18.86 -24.33 11.70
C LEU A 32 -19.19 -22.90 12.17
N ASN A 33 -19.43 -22.70 13.47
CA ASN A 33 -19.72 -21.39 14.03
C ASN A 33 -18.50 -20.43 13.97
N LEU A 34 -17.29 -20.96 14.16
CA LEU A 34 -16.07 -20.16 14.02
C LEU A 34 -15.85 -19.76 12.56
N LEU A 35 -15.98 -20.70 11.62
CA LEU A 35 -15.79 -20.44 10.19
C LEU A 35 -16.89 -19.54 9.63
N LEU A 36 -18.16 -19.75 9.99
CA LEU A 36 -19.25 -18.88 9.54
C LEU A 36 -19.12 -17.47 10.14
N GLY A 37 -18.56 -17.33 11.33
CA GLY A 37 -18.49 -16.02 12.01
C GLY A 37 -17.29 -15.24 11.51
N TRP A 38 -16.18 -15.95 11.37
CA TRP A 38 -14.95 -15.43 10.81
C TRP A 38 -15.06 -15.12 9.31
N THR A 39 -15.88 -15.85 8.55
CA THR A 39 -16.08 -15.53 7.13
C THR A 39 -16.71 -14.15 6.97
N VAL A 40 -17.79 -13.82 7.68
CA VAL A 40 -18.42 -12.47 7.59
C VAL A 40 -17.43 -11.36 7.92
N ILE A 41 -16.62 -11.53 8.96
CA ILE A 41 -15.56 -10.59 9.35
C ILE A 41 -14.50 -10.48 8.24
N GLY A 42 -14.07 -11.61 7.68
CA GLY A 42 -13.13 -11.68 6.56
C GLY A 42 -13.65 -10.99 5.29
N TRP A 43 -14.95 -11.16 4.97
CA TRP A 43 -15.61 -10.45 3.86
C TRP A 43 -15.65 -8.94 4.11
N ILE A 44 -15.97 -8.50 5.33
CA ILE A 44 -15.97 -7.07 5.68
C ILE A 44 -14.55 -6.50 5.56
N VAL A 45 -13.53 -7.19 6.07
CA VAL A 45 -12.13 -6.77 5.94
C VAL A 45 -11.70 -6.72 4.47
N ALA A 46 -12.08 -7.71 3.65
CA ALA A 46 -11.80 -7.72 2.22
C ALA A 46 -12.52 -6.58 1.47
N LEU A 47 -13.75 -6.24 1.85
CA LEU A 47 -14.47 -5.08 1.31
C LEU A 47 -13.80 -3.76 1.73
N ILE A 48 -13.40 -3.62 2.99
CA ILE A 48 -12.64 -2.46 3.47
C ILE A 48 -11.34 -2.34 2.69
N TRP A 49 -10.64 -3.46 2.44
CA TRP A 49 -9.41 -3.46 1.67
C TRP A 49 -9.66 -3.13 0.19
N SER A 50 -10.74 -3.65 -0.42
CA SER A 50 -11.12 -3.35 -1.80
C SER A 50 -11.51 -1.88 -2.00
N VAL A 51 -12.12 -1.26 -0.98
CA VAL A 51 -12.52 0.17 -1.02
C VAL A 51 -11.39 1.08 -0.57
N SER A 52 -10.39 0.55 0.14
CA SER A 52 -9.17 1.27 0.46
C SER A 52 -8.39 1.49 -0.82
N ASN A 53 -8.60 2.66 -1.42
CA ASN A 53 -7.80 3.16 -2.51
C ASN A 53 -6.33 3.12 -2.06
N ASP A 54 -5.50 2.34 -2.76
CA ASP A 54 -4.05 2.53 -2.72
C ASP A 54 -3.83 3.99 -3.10
N LYS A 55 -3.59 4.84 -2.10
CA LYS A 55 -3.26 6.24 -2.34
C LYS A 55 -2.04 6.19 -3.22
N ASN A 56 -2.23 6.60 -4.47
CA ASN A 56 -1.22 6.99 -5.42
C ASN A 56 0.18 6.66 -4.89
N LYS A 57 0.72 5.50 -5.30
CA LYS A 57 2.15 5.46 -5.50
C LYS A 57 2.34 6.53 -6.56
N ASN A 58 2.57 7.76 -6.12
CA ASN A 58 3.09 8.82 -6.95
C ASN A 58 4.33 8.15 -7.51
N ILE A 59 4.19 7.62 -8.72
CA ILE A 59 5.33 7.27 -9.52
C ILE A 59 5.93 8.65 -9.66
N VAL A 60 6.90 8.96 -8.79
CA VAL A 60 7.91 9.94 -9.13
C VAL A 60 8.53 9.29 -10.36
N VAL A 61 7.89 9.50 -11.51
CA VAL A 61 8.49 9.36 -12.82
C VAL A 61 9.57 10.41 -12.70
N LYS A 62 10.72 10.00 -12.15
CA LYS A 62 11.91 10.84 -12.13
C LYS A 62 12.09 11.10 -13.62
N PRO A 63 11.83 12.32 -14.11
CA PRO A 63 11.88 12.54 -15.54
C PRO A 63 13.25 12.08 -15.98
N THR A 64 13.33 11.27 -17.03
CA THR A 64 14.60 10.80 -17.59
C THR A 64 15.53 11.98 -17.87
N ASN A 65 14.94 13.16 -18.11
CA ASN A 65 15.57 14.47 -18.33
C ASN A 65 15.64 15.32 -17.03
N SER A 66 15.68 14.70 -15.85
CA SER A 66 15.89 15.42 -14.61
C SER A 66 17.29 16.02 -14.65
N ALA A 67 17.41 17.34 -14.46
CA ALA A 67 18.68 18.06 -14.49
C ALA A 67 19.77 17.39 -13.64
N SER A 68 19.41 16.71 -12.54
CA SER A 68 20.36 15.93 -11.73
C SER A 68 21.04 14.78 -12.51
N ASN A 69 20.31 14.06 -13.37
CA ASN A 69 20.86 12.98 -14.18
C ASN A 69 21.77 13.55 -15.28
N GLU A 70 21.37 14.65 -15.93
CA GLU A 70 22.16 15.33 -16.97
C GLU A 70 23.47 15.90 -16.41
N LEU A 71 23.44 16.52 -15.23
CA LEU A 71 24.64 16.99 -14.53
C LEU A 71 25.59 15.84 -14.17
N THR A 72 25.05 14.67 -13.84
CA THR A 72 25.84 13.47 -13.55
C THR A 72 26.52 12.92 -14.81
N GLN A 73 25.78 12.87 -15.93
CA GLN A 73 26.34 12.45 -17.21
C GLN A 73 27.40 13.44 -17.73
N LEU A 74 27.13 14.75 -17.59
CA LEU A 74 28.07 15.79 -17.96
C LEU A 74 29.37 15.70 -17.16
N LYS A 75 29.28 15.44 -15.84
CA LYS A 75 30.46 15.22 -14.99
C LYS A 75 31.26 14.01 -15.45
N LYS A 76 30.57 12.92 -15.81
CA LYS A 76 31.23 11.71 -16.31
C LYS A 76 32.01 11.98 -17.62
N LEU A 77 31.41 12.71 -18.57
CA LEU A 77 32.08 13.04 -19.84
C LEU A 77 33.31 13.94 -19.65
N PHE A 78 33.27 14.83 -18.67
CA PHE A 78 34.43 15.65 -18.29
C PHE A 78 35.52 14.80 -17.62
N ASP A 79 35.15 13.93 -16.68
CA ASP A 79 36.09 13.01 -16.02
C ASP A 79 36.73 12.02 -17.02
N ASP A 80 35.99 11.61 -18.05
CA ASP A 80 36.47 10.76 -19.16
C ASP A 80 37.39 11.52 -20.15
N GLY A 81 37.58 12.83 -19.96
CA GLY A 81 38.46 13.68 -20.78
C GLY A 81 37.93 13.97 -22.19
N VAL A 82 36.67 13.63 -22.46
CA VAL A 82 36.01 13.85 -23.75
C VAL A 82 35.54 15.31 -23.89
N LEU A 83 35.34 16.00 -22.77
CA LEU A 83 34.84 17.37 -22.71
C LEU A 83 35.88 18.32 -22.11
N THR A 84 36.02 19.50 -22.70
CA THR A 84 36.85 20.56 -22.13
C THR A 84 36.15 21.26 -20.95
N LYS A 85 36.91 21.96 -20.12
CA LYS A 85 36.36 22.66 -18.94
C LYS A 85 35.39 23.77 -19.36
N GLU A 86 35.70 24.44 -20.46
CA GLU A 86 34.91 25.54 -21.01
C GLU A 86 33.54 25.03 -21.50
N GLU A 87 33.50 23.88 -22.17
CA GLU A 87 32.26 23.26 -22.65
C GLU A 87 31.41 22.68 -21.50
N PHE A 88 32.06 22.15 -20.46
CA PHE A 88 31.40 21.66 -19.25
C PHE A 88 30.66 22.80 -18.51
N ASP A 89 31.34 23.92 -18.28
CA ASP A 89 30.77 25.05 -17.53
C ASP A 89 29.62 25.72 -18.29
N ALA A 90 29.71 25.79 -19.64
CA ALA A 90 28.64 26.30 -20.49
C ALA A 90 27.38 25.41 -20.42
N GLN A 91 27.52 24.09 -20.52
CA GLN A 91 26.38 23.16 -20.48
C GLN A 91 25.75 23.07 -19.09
N LYS A 92 26.55 23.04 -18.03
CA LYS A 92 26.06 23.05 -16.64
C LYS A 92 25.16 24.25 -16.36
N THR A 93 25.57 25.43 -16.82
CA THR A 93 24.81 26.68 -16.60
C THR A 93 23.49 26.68 -17.35
N ASN A 94 23.45 26.14 -18.57
CA ASN A 94 22.23 26.01 -19.37
C ASN A 94 21.22 25.04 -18.70
N ILE A 95 21.70 23.89 -18.24
CA ILE A 95 20.88 22.89 -17.53
C ILE A 95 20.25 23.50 -16.27
N LEU A 96 21.03 24.25 -15.48
CA LEU A 96 20.52 24.92 -14.28
C LEU A 96 19.49 26.01 -14.62
N LYS A 97 19.76 26.85 -15.63
CA LYS A 97 18.84 27.93 -16.03
C LYS A 97 17.48 27.39 -16.49
N ASN A 98 17.47 26.27 -17.23
CA ASN A 98 16.26 25.63 -17.73
C ASN A 98 15.39 24.97 -16.62
N GLN A 99 15.89 24.85 -15.39
CA GLN A 99 15.10 24.35 -14.24
C GLN A 99 14.38 25.47 -13.46
N TYR A 100 14.83 26.72 -13.58
CA TYR A 100 14.30 27.87 -12.83
C TYR A 100 13.53 28.87 -13.71
N THR A 101 13.36 28.56 -14.99
CA THR A 101 12.55 29.33 -15.95
C THR A 101 11.24 28.61 -16.19
#